data_AF-A0A315X5R0-F1
#
_entry.id   AF-A0A315X5R0-F1
#
_cell.length_a   1.000
_cell.length_b   1.000
_cell.length_c   1.000
_cell.angle_alpha   90.00
_cell.angle_beta   90.00
_cell.angle_gamma   90.00
#
_symmetry.space_group_name_H-M   'P 1'
#
loop_
_entity.id
_entity.type
_entity.pdbx_description
1 polymer ?
#
loop_
_entity_poly.entity_id
_entity_poly.type
_entity_poly.pdbx_seq_one_letter_code
_entity_poly.pdbx_strand_id
1 'polypeptide(L)'
;MQAAVTGTLVLVGAGLMLIAAIGVVRMPDLFTRMQATTKAATLGAGLVILGTAVNFATFSVTTRAVAAIAFVLLTAPIAAHLLGRAAYFLGVPLWEGSVRDELRDRYDWETHILDSEVRPEGALPPDHPRA
;
A
#
# COMPACT_ATOMS: atom_id res chain seq x y z
N MET A 1 19.32 -23.02 -18.43
CA MET A 1 17.89 -22.61 -18.41
C MET A 1 17.45 -22.06 -17.06
N GLN A 2 17.68 -22.79 -15.95
CA GLN A 2 17.30 -22.35 -14.59
C GLN A 2 17.88 -20.98 -14.18
N ALA A 3 19.16 -20.73 -14.44
CA ALA A 3 19.79 -19.42 -14.16
C ALA A 3 19.12 -18.25 -14.91
N ALA A 4 18.65 -18.47 -16.14
CA ALA A 4 17.94 -17.45 -16.90
C ALA A 4 16.56 -17.15 -16.28
N VAL A 5 15.82 -18.18 -15.85
CA VAL A 5 14.53 -18.01 -15.17
C VAL A 5 14.69 -17.26 -13.85
N THR A 6 15.63 -17.70 -13.00
CA THR A 6 15.95 -17.03 -11.73
C THR A 6 16.38 -15.59 -11.98
N GLY A 7 17.28 -15.35 -12.94
CA GLY A 7 17.76 -14.02 -13.29
C GLY A 7 16.61 -13.09 -13.67
N THR A 8 15.70 -13.54 -14.54
CA THR A 8 14.53 -12.76 -14.96
C THR A 8 13.61 -12.44 -13.77
N LEU A 9 13.29 -13.42 -12.93
CA LEU A 9 12.45 -13.22 -11.74
C LEU A 9 13.04 -12.18 -10.79
N VAL A 10 14.35 -12.29 -10.50
CA VAL A 10 15.05 -11.37 -9.59
C VAL A 10 15.17 -9.98 -10.21
N LEU A 11 15.50 -9.87 -11.49
CA LEU A 11 15.63 -8.57 -12.17
C LEU A 11 14.29 -7.83 -12.25
N VAL A 12 13.22 -8.52 -12.61
CA VAL A 12 11.87 -7.91 -12.63
C VAL A 12 11.45 -7.54 -11.21
N GLY A 13 11.68 -8.42 -10.23
CA GLY A 13 11.36 -8.14 -8.83
C GLY A 13 12.12 -6.92 -8.28
N ALA A 14 13.41 -6.82 -8.56
CA ALA A 14 14.24 -5.67 -8.20
C ALA A 14 13.80 -4.39 -8.92
N GLY A 15 13.41 -4.49 -10.21
CA GLY A 15 12.84 -3.38 -10.97
C GLY A 15 11.54 -2.86 -10.33
N LEU A 16 10.65 -3.75 -9.89
CA LEU A 16 9.44 -3.37 -9.17
C LEU A 16 9.75 -2.72 -7.82
N MET A 17 10.75 -3.21 -7.08
CA MET A 17 11.20 -2.57 -5.84
C MET A 17 11.77 -1.17 -6.08
N LEU A 18 12.51 -0.98 -7.18
CA LEU A 18 12.99 0.34 -7.58
C LEU A 18 11.83 1.28 -7.91
N ILE A 19 10.83 0.80 -8.66
CA ILE A 19 9.59 1.57 -8.94
C ILE A 19 8.87 1.93 -7.64
N ALA A 20 8.78 1.01 -6.68
CA ALA A 20 8.19 1.27 -5.37
C ALA A 20 8.94 2.40 -4.65
N ALA A 21 10.27 2.35 -4.61
CA ALA A 21 11.10 3.38 -3.99
C ALA A 21 10.96 4.75 -4.69
N ILE A 22 10.94 4.78 -6.03
CA ILE A 22 10.66 6.00 -6.79
C ILE A 22 9.25 6.51 -6.47
N GLY A 23 8.27 5.63 -6.32
CA GLY A 23 6.91 5.96 -5.90
C GLY A 23 6.86 6.68 -4.55
N VAL A 24 7.65 6.25 -3.56
CA VAL A 24 7.76 6.95 -2.25
C VAL A 24 8.20 8.39 -2.41
N VAL A 25 9.21 8.63 -3.25
CA VAL A 25 9.86 9.94 -3.36
C VAL A 25 9.06 10.88 -4.27
N ARG A 26 8.44 10.35 -5.33
CA ARG A 26 7.85 11.14 -6.41
C ARG A 26 6.35 11.38 -6.27
N MET A 27 5.61 10.53 -5.55
CA MET A 27 4.16 10.67 -5.44
C MET A 27 3.77 11.84 -4.51
N PRO A 28 2.71 12.59 -4.86
CA PRO A 28 2.44 13.90 -4.26
C PRO A 28 1.89 13.85 -2.84
N ASP A 29 1.19 12.80 -2.44
CA ASP A 29 0.62 12.66 -1.10
C ASP A 29 0.89 11.26 -0.50
N LEU A 30 0.52 11.09 0.77
CA LEU A 30 0.72 9.81 1.46
C LEU A 30 -0.07 8.67 0.83
N PHE A 31 -1.32 8.89 0.44
CA PHE A 31 -2.20 7.85 -0.11
C PHE A 31 -1.72 7.31 -1.46
N THR A 32 -1.25 8.19 -2.34
CA THR A 32 -0.64 7.83 -3.62
C THR A 32 0.72 7.16 -3.43
N ARG A 33 1.55 7.60 -2.47
CA ARG A 33 2.79 6.91 -2.07
C ARG A 33 2.51 5.49 -1.58
N MET A 34 1.49 5.32 -0.74
CA MET A 34 1.07 4.00 -0.24
C MET A 34 0.61 3.08 -1.37
N GLN A 35 -0.21 3.59 -2.29
CA GLN A 35 -0.68 2.82 -3.44
C GLN A 35 0.47 2.32 -4.31
N ALA A 36 1.44 3.20 -4.60
CA ALA A 36 2.61 2.86 -5.40
C ALA A 36 3.50 1.82 -4.68
N THR A 37 3.77 2.03 -3.39
CA THR A 37 4.64 1.15 -2.60
C THR A 37 4.02 -0.22 -2.33
N THR A 38 2.79 -0.28 -1.82
CA THR A 38 2.18 -1.54 -1.41
C THR A 38 2.09 -2.51 -2.59
N LYS A 39 1.68 -2.06 -3.78
CA LYS A 39 1.54 -2.94 -4.96
C LYS A 39 2.90 -3.37 -5.52
N ALA A 40 3.79 -2.41 -5.77
CA ALA A 40 5.06 -2.71 -6.43
C ALA A 40 6.04 -3.46 -5.50
N ALA A 41 6.10 -3.12 -4.21
CA ALA A 41 6.99 -3.78 -3.27
C ALA A 41 6.56 -5.21 -2.94
N THR A 42 5.25 -5.48 -2.81
CA THR A 42 4.76 -6.84 -2.52
C THR A 42 5.01 -7.80 -3.68
N LEU A 43 4.69 -7.39 -4.91
CA LEU A 43 5.00 -8.16 -6.11
C LEU A 43 6.51 -8.30 -6.32
N GLY A 44 7.27 -7.22 -6.12
CA GLY A 44 8.72 -7.22 -6.22
C GLY A 44 9.38 -8.21 -5.27
N ALA A 45 9.02 -8.15 -3.99
CA ALA A 45 9.51 -9.08 -2.97
C ALA A 45 9.09 -10.52 -3.29
N GLY A 46 7.85 -10.73 -3.71
CA GLY A 46 7.34 -12.04 -4.10
C GLY A 46 8.14 -12.67 -5.24
N LEU A 47 8.46 -11.90 -6.28
CA LEU A 47 9.26 -12.38 -7.42
C LEU A 47 10.70 -12.70 -7.02
N VAL A 48 11.33 -11.87 -6.18
CA VAL A 48 12.70 -12.15 -5.68
C VAL A 48 12.71 -13.43 -4.85
N ILE A 49 11.76 -13.59 -3.93
CA ILE A 49 11.63 -14.80 -3.10
C ILE A 49 11.35 -16.02 -3.97
N LEU A 50 10.46 -15.92 -4.95
CA LEU A 50 10.19 -17.00 -5.92
C LEU A 50 11.44 -17.36 -6.73
N GLY A 51 12.24 -16.38 -7.14
CA GLY A 51 13.53 -16.58 -7.79
C GLY A 51 14.48 -17.42 -6.94
N THR A 52 14.52 -17.19 -5.62
CA THR A 52 15.33 -18.01 -4.70
C THR A 52 14.81 -19.45 -4.60
N ALA A 53 13.49 -19.65 -4.55
CA ALA A 53 12.89 -20.99 -4.56
C ALA A 53 13.24 -21.77 -5.84
N VAL A 54 13.16 -21.12 -7.00
CA VAL A 54 13.53 -21.71 -8.30
C VAL A 54 15.04 -21.98 -8.38
N ASN A 55 15.88 -21.12 -7.81
CA ASN A 55 17.34 -21.30 -7.85
C ASN A 55 17.79 -22.51 -7.03
N PHE A 56 17.30 -22.64 -5.80
CA PHE A 56 17.73 -23.73 -4.92
C PHE A 56 16.98 -25.04 -5.17
N ALA A 57 15.71 -24.97 -5.58
CA ALA A 57 14.87 -26.13 -5.90
C ALA A 57 14.85 -27.23 -4.83
N THR A 58 15.10 -26.89 -3.55
CA THR A 58 15.04 -27.82 -2.43
C THR A 58 13.74 -27.65 -1.66
N PHE A 59 13.18 -28.74 -1.14
CA PHE A 59 11.93 -28.71 -0.37
C PHE A 59 11.97 -27.72 0.81
N SER A 60 13.09 -27.66 1.52
CA SER A 60 13.28 -26.74 2.66
C SER A 60 13.21 -25.27 2.25
N VAL A 61 13.83 -24.89 1.12
CA VAL A 61 13.82 -23.50 0.64
C VAL A 61 12.47 -23.14 0.05
N THR A 62 11.90 -24.02 -0.79
CA THR A 62 10.61 -23.76 -1.46
C THR A 62 9.46 -23.60 -0.47
N THR A 63 9.39 -24.43 0.57
CA THR A 63 8.34 -24.32 1.60
C THR A 63 8.42 -22.99 2.36
N ARG A 64 9.63 -22.57 2.76
CA ARG A 64 9.86 -21.26 3.40
C ARG A 64 9.54 -20.10 2.46
N ALA A 65 9.91 -20.21 1.19
CA ALA A 65 9.62 -19.19 0.19
C ALA A 65 8.11 -19.01 -0.03
N VAL A 66 7.36 -20.11 -0.18
CA VAL A 66 5.89 -20.07 -0.31
C VAL A 66 5.26 -19.46 0.94
N ALA A 67 5.71 -19.87 2.13
CA ALA A 67 5.22 -19.29 3.39
C ALA A 67 5.51 -17.78 3.48
N ALA A 68 6.70 -17.34 3.08
CA ALA A 68 7.07 -15.92 3.07
C ALA A 68 6.24 -15.10 2.08
N ILE A 69 6.01 -15.62 0.86
CA ILE A 69 5.16 -14.97 -0.15
C ILE A 69 3.73 -14.84 0.37
N ALA A 70 3.16 -15.93 0.89
CA ALA A 70 1.81 -15.92 1.46
C ALA A 70 1.70 -14.92 2.62
N PHE A 71 2.69 -14.90 3.51
CA PHE A 71 2.74 -13.96 4.63
C PHE A 71 2.75 -12.50 4.17
N VAL A 72 3.61 -12.15 3.20
CA VAL A 72 3.69 -10.79 2.65
C VAL A 72 2.38 -10.40 1.96
N LEU A 73 1.80 -11.29 1.16
CA LEU A 73 0.53 -11.04 0.46
C LEU A 73 -0.65 -10.84 1.42
N LEU A 74 -0.68 -11.55 2.54
CA LEU A 74 -1.72 -11.40 3.56
C LEU A 74 -1.54 -10.15 4.42
N THR A 75 -0.30 -9.85 4.81
CA THR A 75 -0.01 -8.77 5.76
C THR A 75 0.05 -7.40 5.12
N ALA A 76 0.49 -7.28 3.86
CA ALA A 76 0.63 -5.99 3.21
C ALA A 76 -0.69 -5.23 3.00
N PRO A 77 -1.82 -5.85 2.59
CA PRO A 77 -3.11 -5.17 2.52
C PRO A 77 -3.61 -4.68 3.88
N ILE A 78 -3.41 -5.47 4.93
CA ILE A 78 -3.81 -5.10 6.30
C ILE A 78 -3.00 -3.89 6.75
N ALA A 79 -1.68 -3.92 6.56
CA ALA A 79 -0.80 -2.80 6.89
C ALA A 79 -1.19 -1.52 6.12
N ALA A 80 -1.44 -1.64 4.82
CA ALA A 80 -1.87 -0.51 3.99
C ALA A 80 -3.23 0.04 4.42
N HIS A 81 -4.20 -0.81 4.76
CA HIS A 81 -5.50 -0.39 5.24
C HIS A 81 -5.42 0.35 6.58
N LEU A 82 -4.69 -0.20 7.54
CA LEU A 82 -4.50 0.42 8.85
C LEU A 82 -3.76 1.76 8.75
N LEU A 83 -2.71 1.82 7.93
CA LEU A 83 -1.97 3.06 7.69
C LEU A 83 -2.84 4.12 7.01
N GLY A 84 -3.68 3.73 6.05
CA GLY A 84 -4.56 4.66 5.32
C GLY A 84 -5.66 5.20 6.23
N ARG A 85 -6.26 4.34 7.05
CA ARG A 85 -7.25 4.73 8.05
C ARG A 85 -6.66 5.67 9.10
N ALA A 86 -5.47 5.35 9.62
CA ALA A 86 -4.78 6.21 10.59
C ALA A 86 -4.39 7.56 9.97
N ALA A 87 -3.85 7.56 8.75
CA ALA A 87 -3.51 8.79 8.03
C ALA A 87 -4.73 9.70 7.84
N TYR A 88 -5.85 9.12 7.40
CA TYR A 88 -7.07 9.88 7.23
C TYR A 88 -7.54 10.45 8.57
N PHE A 89 -7.69 9.64 9.62
CA PHE A 89 -8.15 10.13 10.95
C PHE A 89 -7.18 11.10 11.65
N LEU A 90 -5.90 11.14 11.26
CA LEU A 90 -4.94 12.13 11.73
C LEU A 90 -4.98 13.45 10.94
N GLY A 91 -5.85 13.56 9.93
CA GLY A 91 -6.01 14.75 9.10
C GLY A 91 -4.84 14.97 8.14
N VAL A 92 -4.22 13.89 7.64
CA VAL A 92 -3.18 14.00 6.60
C VAL A 92 -3.85 14.54 5.32
N PRO A 93 -3.36 15.65 4.74
CA PRO A 93 -3.99 16.24 3.57
C PRO A 93 -3.92 15.29 2.37
N LEU A 94 -5.01 15.25 1.60
CA LEU A 94 -5.01 14.64 0.27
C LEU A 94 -4.25 15.52 -0.71
N TRP A 95 -3.80 14.94 -1.83
CA TRP A 95 -3.23 15.70 -2.93
C TRP A 95 -4.21 16.76 -3.44
N GLU A 96 -3.72 17.96 -3.76
CA GLU A 96 -4.50 19.10 -4.28
C GLU A 96 -5.31 18.76 -5.54
N GLY A 97 -4.86 17.78 -6.34
CA GLY A 97 -5.57 17.29 -7.52
C GLY A 97 -6.70 16.29 -7.23
N SER A 98 -6.99 15.99 -5.96
CA SER A 98 -8.03 15.04 -5.57
C SER A 98 -9.42 15.64 -5.75
N VAL A 99 -10.24 15.03 -6.60
CA VAL A 99 -11.59 15.53 -6.94
C VAL A 99 -12.66 15.04 -5.96
N ARG A 100 -12.45 13.90 -5.30
CA ARG A 100 -13.50 13.21 -4.53
C ARG A 100 -12.98 12.72 -3.19
N ASP A 101 -13.66 13.14 -2.13
CA ASP A 101 -13.41 12.75 -0.75
C ASP A 101 -14.76 12.49 -0.07
N GLU A 102 -15.30 11.28 -0.24
CA GLU A 102 -16.63 10.91 0.29
C GLU A 102 -16.64 10.77 1.82
N LEU A 103 -15.46 10.66 2.43
CA LEU A 103 -15.32 10.46 3.86
C LEU A 103 -15.36 11.79 4.61
N ARG A 104 -15.11 12.92 3.92
CA ARG A 104 -15.13 14.28 4.47
C ARG A 104 -16.45 14.63 5.16
N ASP A 105 -17.55 14.35 4.49
CA ASP A 105 -18.88 14.75 4.98
C ASP A 105 -19.45 13.78 6.02
N ARG A 106 -18.78 12.63 6.21
CA ARG A 106 -19.21 11.52 7.06
C ARG A 106 -18.35 11.34 8.31
N TYR A 107 -17.16 11.94 8.36
CA TYR A 107 -16.27 11.84 9.51
C TYR A 107 -16.34 13.12 10.36
N ASP A 108 -16.59 12.94 11.65
CA ASP A 108 -16.54 14.01 12.64
C ASP A 108 -15.19 13.98 13.37
N TRP A 109 -14.44 15.08 13.27
CA TRP A 109 -13.09 15.21 13.84
C TRP A 109 -13.11 15.50 15.35
N GLU A 110 -14.22 16.01 15.90
CA GLU A 110 -14.35 16.27 17.33
C GLU A 110 -14.75 15.00 18.08
N THR A 111 -15.72 14.26 17.53
CA THR A 111 -16.25 13.05 18.16
C THR A 111 -15.54 11.77 17.70
N HIS A 112 -14.75 11.84 16.61
CA HIS A 112 -14.12 10.70 15.94
C HIS A 112 -15.10 9.61 15.47
N ILE A 113 -16.37 10.00 15.24
CA ILE A 113 -17.43 9.10 14.77
C ILE A 113 -17.51 9.16 13.24
N LEU A 114 -17.73 7.99 12.62
CA LEU A 114 -17.99 7.86 11.19
C LEU A 114 -19.48 7.56 11.00
N ASP A 115 -20.21 8.51 10.42
CA ASP A 115 -21.64 8.42 10.19
C ASP A 115 -21.96 7.73 8.85
N SER A 116 -23.01 6.90 8.87
CA SER A 116 -23.55 6.27 7.66
C SER A 116 -24.39 7.25 6.82
N GLU A 117 -24.86 8.32 7.43
CA GLU A 117 -25.68 9.35 6.79
C GLU A 117 -24.78 10.47 6.24
N VAL A 118 -25.17 11.02 5.09
CA VAL A 118 -24.50 12.20 4.55
C VAL A 118 -25.04 13.40 5.29
N ARG A 119 -24.16 14.28 5.79
CA ARG A 119 -24.62 15.51 6.44
C ARG A 119 -25.45 16.37 5.50
N PRO A 120 -26.48 17.06 6.01
CA PRO A 120 -27.31 17.94 5.19
C PRO A 120 -26.45 19.00 4.49
N GLU A 121 -26.75 19.23 3.21
CA GLU A 121 -26.10 20.25 2.39
C GLU A 121 -26.21 21.63 3.08
N GLY A 122 -25.07 22.22 3.46
CA GLY A 122 -25.01 23.50 4.21
C GLY A 122 -24.75 23.38 5.72
N ALA A 123 -24.68 22.18 6.29
CA ALA A 123 -24.08 21.99 7.60
C ALA A 123 -22.58 22.35 7.52
N LEU A 124 -22.09 23.21 8.41
CA LEU A 124 -20.66 23.51 8.47
C LEU A 124 -19.91 22.19 8.67
N PRO A 125 -18.95 21.84 7.79
CA PRO A 125 -18.07 20.71 8.06
C PRO A 125 -17.38 20.94 9.41
N PRO A 126 -17.10 19.88 10.19
CA PRO A 126 -16.37 20.06 11.43
C PRO A 126 -15.03 20.67 11.06
N ASP A 127 -14.59 21.58 11.91
CA ASP A 127 -13.35 22.32 11.79
C ASP A 127 -12.24 21.29 11.53
N HIS A 128 -11.80 21.16 10.28
CA HIS A 128 -10.66 20.32 10.01
C HIS A 128 -9.49 21.04 10.68
N PRO A 129 -8.78 20.43 11.65
CA PRO A 129 -7.82 21.14 12.49
C PRO A 129 -6.63 21.76 11.74
N ARG A 130 -6.59 21.61 10.40
CA ARG A 130 -5.54 22.10 9.49
C ARG A 130 -6.03 22.56 8.11
N ALA A 131 -7.32 22.89 7.92
CA ALA A 131 -7.80 23.51 6.67
C ALA A 131 -7.59 25.03 6.69
#